data_AF-A0A4Y9RHP9-F1
#
_entry.id   AF-A0A4Y9RHP9-F1
#
_cell.length_a   1.000
_cell.length_b   1.000
_cell.length_c   1.000
_cell.angle_alpha   90.00
_cell.angle_beta   90.00
_cell.angle_gamma   90.00
#
_symmetry.space_group_name_H-M   'P 1'
#
loop_
_entity.id
_entity.type
_entity.pdbx_description
1 polymer ?
#
loop_
_entity_poly.entity_id
_entity_poly.type
_entity_poly.pdbx_seq_one_letter_code
_entity_poly.pdbx_strand_id
1 'polypeptide(L)' 'MKADMKSPKKQGRHTSTPDGFINVPVTKATRDGLHTLKESMGVASQAEVIEKLVAIGLAIQQAARG' A
#
# COMPACT_ATOMS: atom_id res chain seq x y z
N MET A 1 -35.39 26.00 -5.75
CA MET A 1 -34.56 24.80 -6.00
C MET A 1 -33.16 25.07 -5.45
N LYS A 2 -32.77 24.43 -4.35
CA LYS A 2 -31.40 24.53 -3.82
C LYS A 2 -30.70 23.22 -4.15
N ALA A 3 -29.61 23.27 -4.89
CA ALA A 3 -28.85 22.11 -5.33
C ALA A 3 -28.07 21.52 -4.14
N ASP A 4 -28.33 20.25 -3.85
CA ASP A 4 -27.59 19.46 -2.87
C ASP A 4 -26.16 19.20 -3.39
N MET A 5 -25.22 20.05 -2.99
CA MET A 5 -23.79 19.84 -3.25
C MET A 5 -23.28 18.70 -2.36
N LYS A 6 -23.32 17.48 -2.88
CA LYS A 6 -22.73 16.30 -2.23
C LYS A 6 -21.22 16.48 -2.09
N SER A 7 -20.76 16.74 -0.86
CA SER A 7 -19.33 16.89 -0.57
C SER A 7 -18.56 15.62 -0.94
N PRO A 8 -17.36 15.72 -1.53
CA PRO A 8 -16.54 14.55 -1.84
C PRO A 8 -16.13 13.88 -0.53
N LYS A 9 -16.39 12.56 -0.41
CA LYS A 9 -15.92 11.74 0.71
C LYS A 9 -14.39 11.82 0.73
N LYS A 10 -13.83 12.56 1.69
CA LYS A 10 -12.40 12.52 2.00
C LYS A 10 -12.06 11.06 2.30
N GLN A 11 -11.30 10.42 1.41
CA GLN A 11 -10.71 9.11 1.66
C GLN A 11 -9.93 9.22 2.97
N GLY A 12 -10.40 8.49 3.98
CA GLY A 12 -9.77 8.47 5.29
C GLY A 12 -8.31 8.09 5.11
N ARG A 13 -7.42 8.94 5.61
CA ARG A 13 -6.01 8.61 5.78
C ARG A 13 -6.00 7.39 6.70
N HIS A 14 -5.76 6.20 6.16
CA HIS A 14 -5.49 5.02 6.98
C HIS A 14 -4.19 5.31 7.72
N THR A 15 -4.29 5.87 8.92
CA THR A 15 -3.16 6.03 9.83
C THR A 15 -2.98 4.69 10.54
N SER A 16 -2.51 3.68 9.81
CA SER A 16 -2.04 2.45 10.43
C SER A 16 -0.81 2.82 11.25
N THR A 17 -0.86 2.55 12.56
CA THR A 17 0.33 2.69 13.41
C THR A 17 1.32 1.59 13.02
N PRO A 18 2.58 1.92 12.71
CA PRO A 18 3.58 0.89 12.45
C PRO A 18 3.74 -0.05 13.65
N ASP A 19 3.72 -1.37 13.40
CA ASP A 19 3.95 -2.41 14.40
C ASP A 19 5.29 -3.11 14.15
N GLY A 20 6.36 -2.50 14.63
CA GLY A 20 7.73 -3.05 14.56
C GLY A 20 8.39 -2.97 13.18
N PHE A 21 9.47 -3.74 13.02
CA PHE A 21 10.30 -3.79 11.82
C PHE A 21 10.58 -5.23 11.38
N ILE A 22 10.67 -5.44 10.08
CA ILE A 22 11.11 -6.71 9.49
C ILE A 22 12.56 -6.56 9.02
N ASN A 23 13.50 -7.19 9.73
CA ASN A 23 14.91 -7.20 9.34
C ASN A 23 15.17 -8.39 8.40
N VAL A 24 14.88 -8.22 7.12
CA VAL A 24 15.06 -9.26 6.10
C VAL A 24 16.15 -8.85 5.11
N PRO A 25 17.21 -9.66 4.94
CA PRO A 25 18.21 -9.41 3.91
C PRO A 25 17.57 -9.61 2.52
N VAL A 26 17.81 -8.67 1.63
CA VAL A 26 17.32 -8.70 0.25
C VAL A 26 18.45 -8.41 -0.73
N THR A 27 18.26 -8.83 -1.98
CA THR A 27 19.21 -8.52 -3.06
C THR A 27 19.19 -7.02 -3.40
N LYS A 28 20.25 -6.54 -4.06
CA LYS A 28 20.28 -5.18 -4.63
C LYS A 28 19.13 -4.95 -5.59
N ALA A 29 18.86 -5.91 -6.48
CA ALA A 29 17.77 -5.81 -7.45
C ALA A 29 16.41 -5.63 -6.77
N THR A 30 16.14 -6.37 -5.70
CA THR A 30 14.91 -6.21 -4.91
C THR A 30 14.80 -4.83 -4.27
N ARG A 31 15.90 -4.32 -3.68
CA ARG A 31 15.93 -2.98 -3.07
C ARG A 31 15.71 -1.87 -4.09
N ASP A 32 16.34 -1.97 -5.26
CA ASP A 32 16.16 -1.00 -6.34
C ASP A 32 14.71 -1.06 -6.87
N GLY A 33 14.15 -2.27 -7.04
CA GLY A 33 12.75 -2.46 -7.41
C GLY A 33 11.77 -1.84 -6.42
N LEU A 34 12.02 -1.93 -5.11
CA LEU A 34 11.21 -1.25 -4.09
C LEU A 34 11.22 0.27 -4.23
N HIS A 35 12.35 0.85 -4.65
CA HIS A 35 12.44 2.28 -4.92
C HIS A 35 11.57 2.66 -6.12
N THR A 36 11.70 1.94 -7.23
CA THR A 36 10.88 2.15 -8.44
C THR A 36 9.38 2.01 -8.15
N LEU A 37 9.00 0.99 -7.36
CA LEU A 37 7.60 0.78 -6.98
C LEU A 37 7.05 1.91 -6.10
N LYS A 38 7.85 2.43 -5.16
CA LYS A 38 7.44 3.58 -4.33
C LYS A 38 7.02 4.77 -5.19
N GLU A 39 7.84 5.10 -6.19
CA GLU A 39 7.57 6.20 -7.13
C GLU A 39 6.35 5.91 -8.01
N SER A 40 6.29 4.71 -8.58
CA SER A 40 5.23 4.30 -9.51
C SER A 40 3.86 4.24 -8.82
N MET A 41 3.82 3.85 -7.55
CA MET A 41 2.61 3.78 -6.74
C MET A 41 2.22 5.13 -6.11
N GLY A 42 3.10 6.14 -6.18
CA GLY A 42 2.86 7.46 -5.56
C GLY A 42 2.73 7.41 -4.05
N VAL A 43 3.43 6.49 -3.38
CA VAL A 43 3.31 6.25 -1.94
C VAL A 43 4.44 6.92 -1.15
N ALA A 44 4.21 7.15 0.14
CA ALA A 44 5.11 7.96 0.96
C ALA A 44 6.40 7.22 1.35
N SER A 45 6.38 5.88 1.41
CA SER A 45 7.50 5.08 1.91
C SER A 45 7.61 3.71 1.24
N GLN A 46 8.79 3.10 1.32
CA GLN A 46 8.99 1.70 0.91
C GLN A 46 8.23 0.73 1.82
N ALA A 47 8.02 1.05 3.10
CA ALA A 47 7.18 0.26 3.99
C ALA A 47 5.73 0.19 3.47
N GLU A 48 5.19 1.32 3.02
CA GLU A 48 3.85 1.37 2.44
C GLU A 48 3.75 0.53 1.14
N VAL A 49 4.81 0.47 0.33
CA VAL A 49 4.88 -0.47 -0.82
C VAL A 49 4.73 -1.91 -0.34
N ILE A 50 5.52 -2.32 0.67
CA ILE A 50 5.48 -3.67 1.22
C ILE A 50 4.09 -4.01 1.77
N GLU A 51 3.49 -3.12 2.57
CA GLU A 51 2.15 -3.34 3.12
C GLU A 51 1.10 -3.56 2.03
N LYS A 52 1.12 -2.76 0.96
CA LYS A 52 0.21 -2.91 -0.18
C LYS A 52 0.46 -4.21 -0.93
N LEU A 53 1.72 -4.58 -1.18
CA LEU A 53 2.05 -5.84 -1.86
C LEU A 53 1.63 -7.07 -1.05
N VAL A 54 1.80 -7.05 0.27
CA VAL A 54 1.31 -8.12 1.17
C VAL A 54 -0.20 -8.21 1.10
N ALA A 55 -0.93 -7.08 1.17
CA ALA A 55 -2.37 -7.07 1.06
C ALA A 55 -2.85 -7.65 -0.29
N ILE A 56 -2.20 -7.28 -1.40
CA ILE A 56 -2.49 -7.83 -2.73
C ILE A 56 -2.23 -9.34 -2.78
N GLY A 57 -1.09 -9.80 -2.26
CA GLY A 57 -0.74 -11.23 -2.23
C GLY A 57 -1.75 -12.05 -1.42
N LEU A 58 -2.18 -11.55 -0.26
CA LEU A 58 -3.21 -12.19 0.55
C LEU A 58 -4.56 -12.22 -0.16
N ALA A 59 -4.94 -11.17 -0.88
CA ALA A 59 -6.18 -11.13 -1.65
C ALA A 59 -6.16 -12.17 -2.78
N ILE A 60 -5.04 -12.28 -3.53
CA ILE A 60 -4.85 -13.30 -4.56
C ILE A 60 -4.93 -14.70 -3.96
N GLN A 61 -4.24 -14.94 -2.84
CA GLN A 61 -4.23 -16.25 -2.17
C GLN A 61 -5.61 -16.65 -1.64
N GLN A 62 -6.43 -15.69 -1.20
CA GLN A 62 -7.82 -15.95 -0.81
C GLN A 62 -8.67 -16.28 -2.04
N ALA A 63 -8.55 -15.52 -3.12
CA ALA A 63 -9.27 -15.76 -4.36
C ALA A 63 -8.92 -17.12 -4.99
N ALA A 64 -7.66 -17.54 -4.93
CA ALA A 64 -7.19 -18.81 -5.47
C ALA A 64 -7.61 -20.05 -4.66
N ARG A 65 -8.02 -19.88 -3.40
CA ARG A 65 -8.57 -20.96 -2.56
C ARG A 65 -10.08 -21.15 -2.74
N GLY A 66 -10.72 -20.31 -3.55
CA GLY A 66 -12.14 -20.38 -3.89
C GLY A 66 -12.51 -21.65 -4.65
#